data_AF-A0A2A7UUP5-F1
#
_entry.id   AF-A0A2A7UUP5-F1
#
_cell.length_a   1.000
_cell.length_b   1.000
_cell.length_c   1.000
_cell.angle_alpha   90.00
_cell.angle_beta   90.00
_cell.angle_gamma   90.00
#
_symmetry.space_group_name_H-M   'P 1'
#
loop_
_entity.id
_entity.type
_entity.pdbx_description
1 polymer ?
#
loop_
_entity_poly.entity_id
_entity_poly.type
_entity_poly.pdbx_seq_one_letter_code
_entity_poly.pdbx_strand_id
1 'polypeptide(L)'
;MANIYDAMVAALREHWDAHAGASPRRFELTQKAFNALTDARKAVMSVGSYCPPPGWEAVFHGIPVSVVEGADCHVVDKNGQRTSLGIAPLYWDADGRQDRRHTPKSQGS
;
A
#
# COMPACT_ATOMS: atom_id res chain seq x y z
N MET A 1 0.90 -13.13 -8.24
CA MET A 1 0.54 -11.71 -8.40
C MET A 1 0.41 -11.12 -7.01
N ALA A 2 1.29 -10.20 -6.61
CA ALA A 2 1.15 -9.52 -5.33
C ALA A 2 -0.08 -8.61 -5.40
N ASN A 3 -1.12 -8.91 -4.64
CA ASN A 3 -2.25 -8.02 -4.48
C ASN A 3 -1.89 -6.93 -3.44
N ILE A 4 -2.62 -5.82 -3.44
CA ILE A 4 -2.41 -4.69 -2.53
C ILE A 4 -2.41 -5.11 -1.05
N TYR A 5 -3.20 -6.12 -0.68
CA TYR A 5 -3.25 -6.63 0.69
C TYR A 5 -1.91 -7.25 1.10
N ASP A 6 -1.36 -8.16 0.29
CA ASP A 6 -0.07 -8.81 0.57
C ASP A 6 1.08 -7.80 0.61
N ALA A 7 1.06 -6.81 -0.29
CA ALA A 7 2.07 -5.75 -0.30
C ALA A 7 1.99 -4.86 0.96
N MET A 8 0.79 -4.51 1.44
CA MET A 8 0.63 -3.78 2.69
C MET A 8 1.05 -4.61 3.91
N VAL A 9 0.79 -5.92 3.92
CA VAL A 9 1.27 -6.82 4.99
C VAL A 9 2.80 -6.90 4.97
N ALA A 10 3.42 -7.03 3.79
CA ALA A 10 4.87 -7.04 3.65
C ALA A 10 5.49 -5.72 4.15
N ALA A 11 4.96 -4.59 3.69
CA ALA A 11 5.42 -3.27 4.13
C ALA A 11 5.25 -3.06 5.64
N LEU A 12 4.17 -3.58 6.24
CA LEU A 12 3.98 -3.52 7.69
C LEU A 12 5.04 -4.33 8.44
N ARG A 13 5.38 -5.53 7.95
CA ARG A 13 6.43 -6.39 8.54
C ARG A 13 7.81 -5.75 8.41
N GLU A 14 8.16 -5.30 7.22
CA GLU A 14 9.44 -4.61 6.96
C GLU A 14 9.57 -3.35 7.81
N HIS A 15 8.50 -2.58 7.96
CA HIS A 15 8.48 -1.43 8.85
C HIS A 15 8.70 -1.85 10.30
N TRP A 16 8.06 -2.93 10.74
CA TRP A 16 8.19 -3.41 12.11
C TRP A 16 9.62 -3.81 12.45
N ASP A 17 10.27 -4.52 11.53
CA ASP A 17 11.66 -4.97 11.66
C ASP A 17 12.63 -3.77 11.66
N ALA A 18 12.42 -2.78 10.78
CA ALA A 18 13.27 -1.60 10.68
C ALA A 18 13.11 -0.61 11.83
N HIS A 19 11.93 -0.55 12.46
CA HIS A 19 11.60 0.43 13.51
C HIS A 19 11.39 -0.20 14.89
N ALA A 20 12.01 -1.35 15.16
CA ALA A 20 12.07 -2.01 16.47
C ALA A 20 10.68 -2.24 17.12
N GLY A 21 9.72 -2.76 16.35
CA GLY A 21 8.39 -3.03 16.89
C GLY A 21 7.44 -1.82 16.88
N ALA A 22 7.85 -0.67 16.33
CA ALA A 22 6.96 0.47 16.19
C ALA A 22 6.00 0.31 14.99
N SER A 23 4.75 0.71 15.19
CA SER A 23 3.76 0.77 14.12
C SER A 23 3.96 2.02 13.23
N PRO A 24 3.69 1.92 11.93
CA PRO A 24 3.68 3.09 11.06
C PRO A 24 2.54 4.03 11.46
N ARG A 25 2.67 5.30 11.10
CA ARG A 25 1.67 6.32 11.40
C ARG A 25 0.41 6.15 10.53
N ARG A 26 0.60 5.84 9.24
CA ARG A 26 -0.49 5.58 8.28
C ARG A 26 0.02 4.94 7.00
N PHE A 27 -0.91 4.39 6.23
CA PHE A 27 -0.74 4.11 4.80
C PHE A 27 -1.35 5.23 3.96
N GLU A 28 -0.67 5.62 2.89
CA GLU A 28 -1.17 6.53 1.87
C GLU A 28 -1.35 5.73 0.58
N LEU A 29 -2.58 5.58 0.11
CA LEU A 29 -2.92 4.79 -1.07
C LEU A 29 -3.54 5.67 -2.15
N THR A 30 -3.37 5.30 -3.41
CA THR A 30 -4.18 5.87 -4.50
C THR A 30 -5.62 5.40 -4.38
N GLN A 31 -6.58 6.12 -4.96
CA GLN A 31 -8.00 5.72 -4.94
C GLN A 31 -8.20 4.30 -5.50
N LYS A 32 -7.45 3.95 -6.56
CA LYS A 32 -7.49 2.63 -7.19
C LYS A 32 -7.00 1.52 -6.26
N ALA A 33 -5.87 1.75 -5.57
CA ALA A 33 -5.32 0.79 -4.61
C ALA A 33 -6.25 0.63 -3.40
N PHE A 34 -6.85 1.73 -2.92
CA PHE A 34 -7.83 1.71 -1.83
C PHE A 34 -9.07 0.88 -2.19
N ASN A 35 -9.60 1.03 -3.40
CA ASN A 35 -10.72 0.24 -3.89
C ASN A 35 -10.36 -1.25 -3.97
N ALA A 36 -9.21 -1.58 -4.57
CA ALA A 36 -8.73 -2.96 -4.67
C ALA A 36 -8.53 -3.62 -3.30
N LEU A 37 -8.01 -2.87 -2.30
CA LEU A 37 -7.86 -3.36 -0.92
C LEU A 37 -9.23 -3.64 -0.30
N THR A 38 -10.18 -2.73 -0.52
CA THR A 38 -11.53 -2.85 0.01
C THR A 38 -12.25 -4.04 -0.58
N ASP A 39 -12.17 -4.24 -1.90
CA ASP A 39 -12.76 -5.39 -2.58
C ASP A 39 -12.15 -6.72 -2.11
N ALA A 40 -10.82 -6.78 -1.98
CA ALA A 40 -10.15 -7.97 -1.47
C ALA A 40 -10.60 -8.33 -0.05
N ARG A 41 -10.74 -7.34 0.85
CA ARG A 41 -11.22 -7.58 2.22
C ARG A 41 -12.70 -7.93 2.26
N LYS A 42 -13.54 -7.28 1.45
CA LYS A 42 -14.97 -7.62 1.34
C LYS A 42 -15.18 -9.04 0.87
N ALA A 43 -14.40 -9.52 -0.10
CA ALA A 43 -14.47 -10.89 -0.59
C ALA A 43 -14.24 -11.91 0.53
N VAL A 44 -13.29 -11.64 1.44
CA VAL A 44 -13.02 -12.51 2.60
C VAL A 44 -14.14 -12.42 3.64
N MET A 45 -14.64 -11.20 3.94
CA MET A 45 -15.70 -11.00 4.94
C MET A 45 -17.06 -11.56 4.50
N SER A 46 -17.34 -11.55 3.19
CA SER A 46 -18.59 -12.07 2.62
C SER A 46 -18.77 -13.58 2.86
N VAL A 47 -17.70 -14.32 3.18
CA VAL A 47 -17.75 -15.76 3.44
C VAL A 47 -18.37 -16.08 4.81
N GLY A 48 -18.44 -15.10 5.72
CA GLY A 48 -18.81 -15.38 7.11
C GLY A 48 -19.74 -14.36 7.74
N SER A 49 -20.88 -14.04 7.13
CA SER A 49 -22.00 -13.22 7.69
C SER A 49 -21.59 -11.97 8.50
N TYR A 50 -20.37 -11.47 8.28
CA TYR A 50 -19.75 -10.46 9.11
C TYR A 50 -20.02 -9.11 8.46
N CYS A 51 -20.77 -8.27 9.15
CA CYS A 51 -21.00 -6.89 8.75
C CYS A 51 -19.95 -6.00 9.41
N PRO A 52 -18.96 -5.49 8.65
CA PRO A 52 -17.98 -4.59 9.23
C PRO A 52 -18.63 -3.25 9.63
N PRO A 53 -18.14 -2.60 10.70
CA PRO A 53 -18.68 -1.32 11.16
C PRO A 53 -18.39 -0.20 10.15
N PRO A 54 -19.17 0.89 10.11
CA PRO A 54 -18.90 2.04 9.25
C PRO A 54 -17.47 2.58 9.41
N GLY A 55 -16.77 2.83 8.30
CA GLY A 55 -15.42 3.39 8.31
C GLY A 55 -14.30 2.38 8.52
N TRP A 56 -14.61 1.08 8.61
CA TRP A 56 -13.61 0.01 8.64
C TRP A 56 -12.65 0.05 7.45
N GLU A 57 -13.08 0.62 6.31
CA GLU A 57 -12.26 0.69 5.12
C GLU A 57 -10.99 1.51 5.35
N ALA A 58 -11.09 2.55 6.18
CA ALA A 58 -10.04 3.51 6.49
C ALA A 58 -9.01 3.00 7.51
N VAL A 59 -9.12 1.75 7.96
CA VAL A 59 -8.18 1.14 8.90
C VAL A 59 -7.72 -0.22 8.37
N PHE A 60 -6.41 -0.45 8.40
CA PHE A 60 -5.78 -1.71 8.00
C PHE A 60 -4.89 -2.22 9.15
N HIS A 61 -5.28 -3.33 9.78
CA HIS A 61 -4.58 -3.90 10.95
C HIS A 61 -4.30 -2.87 12.05
N GLY A 62 -5.26 -1.97 12.31
CA GLY A 62 -5.12 -0.89 13.31
C GLY A 62 -4.37 0.36 12.81
N ILE A 63 -3.84 0.33 11.58
CA ILE A 63 -3.15 1.47 10.96
C ILE A 63 -4.12 2.28 10.11
N PRO A 64 -4.19 3.61 10.27
CA PRO A 64 -5.00 4.47 9.41
C PRO A 64 -4.58 4.39 7.94
N VAL A 65 -5.56 4.41 7.04
CA VAL A 65 -5.37 4.46 5.59
C VAL A 65 -5.94 5.78 5.07
N SER A 66 -5.13 6.54 4.35
CA SER A 66 -5.54 7.79 3.70
C SER A 66 -5.46 7.63 2.18
N VAL A 67 -6.47 8.13 1.47
CA VAL A 67 -6.40 8.25 0.02
C VAL A 67 -5.65 9.52 -0.34
N VAL A 68 -4.66 9.40 -1.24
CA VAL A 68 -3.86 10.52 -1.71
C VAL A 68 -3.88 10.60 -3.24
N GLU A 69 -3.80 11.83 -3.75
CA GLU A 69 -3.58 12.10 -5.17
C GLU A 69 -2.14 11.73 -5.54
N GLY A 70 -1.96 10.88 -6.56
CA GLY A 70 -0.64 10.44 -7.01
C GLY A 70 -0.66 9.08 -7.71
N ALA A 71 0.52 8.65 -8.18
CA ALA A 71 0.71 7.36 -8.84
C ALA A 71 1.13 6.24 -7.86
N ASP A 72 1.70 6.60 -6.71
CA ASP A 72 2.39 5.67 -5.82
C ASP A 72 1.71 5.54 -4.45
N CYS A 73 1.85 4.36 -3.86
CA CYS A 73 1.38 4.05 -2.50
C CYS A 73 2.56 4.09 -1.52
N HIS A 74 2.35 4.65 -0.32
CA HIS A 74 3.39 4.84 0.68
C HIS A 74 2.98 4.33 2.07
N VAL A 75 3.96 3.83 2.82
CA VAL A 75 3.88 3.67 4.27
C VAL A 75 4.57 4.87 4.88
N VAL A 76 3.91 5.53 5.82
CA VAL A 76 4.42 6.72 6.49
C VAL A 76 4.84 6.34 7.90
N ASP A 77 6.13 6.52 8.21
CA ASP A 77 6.64 6.25 9.56
C ASP A 77 6.19 7.30 10.59
N LYS A 78 6.57 7.08 11.85
CA LYS A 78 6.30 8.00 12.96
C LYS A 78 6.91 9.40 12.77
N ASN A 79 8.01 9.51 12.02
CA ASN A 79 8.72 10.75 11.73
C ASN A 79 8.17 11.47 10.48
N GLY A 80 7.22 10.85 9.76
CA GLY A 80 6.67 11.36 8.50
C GLY A 80 7.48 10.95 7.26
N GLN A 81 8.48 10.08 7.40
CA GLN A 81 9.21 9.54 6.26
C GLN A 81 8.31 8.59 5.47
N ARG A 82 8.30 8.77 4.15
CA ARG A 82 7.53 7.97 3.21
C ARG A 82 8.43 6.89 2.61
N THR A 83 7.99 5.64 2.71
CA THR A 83 8.57 4.51 2.00
C THR A 83 7.54 3.98 1.01
N SER A 84 7.92 3.88 -0.27
CA SER A 84 7.02 3.35 -1.30
C SER A 84 6.74 1.88 -1.04
N LEU A 85 5.49 1.43 -1.21
CA LEU A 85 5.10 0.02 -0.97
C LEU A 85 5.69 -0.97 -2.00
N GLY A 86 6.55 -0.52 -2.92
CA GLY A 86 7.12 -1.37 -3.98
C GLY A 86 6.09 -1.91 -4.98
N ILE A 87 4.81 -1.61 -4.76
CA ILE A 87 3.76 -1.65 -5.75
C ILE A 87 4.05 -0.44 -6.63
N ALA A 88 4.97 -0.62 -7.58
CA ALA A 88 4.98 0.19 -8.80
C ALA A 88 3.54 0.29 -9.33
N PRO A 89 3.21 1.14 -10.30
CA PRO A 89 1.95 1.03 -11.03
C PRO A 89 1.90 -0.31 -11.81
N LEU A 90 1.83 -1.43 -11.08
CA LEU A 90 1.69 -2.81 -11.55
C LEU A 90 0.26 -3.06 -12.00
N TYR A 91 -0.59 -2.03 -11.98
CA TYR A 91 -1.74 -1.99 -12.85
C TYR A 91 -1.34 -1.32 -14.16
N TRP A 92 -0.55 -2.06 -14.95
CA TRP A 92 -0.40 -1.78 -16.37
C TRP A 92 -1.79 -1.75 -17.03
N ASP A 93 -1.96 -0.88 -18.02
CA ASP A 93 -2.93 -1.06 -19.09
C ASP A 93 -2.87 -2.51 -19.60
N ALA A 94 -3.95 -2.99 -20.22
CA ALA A 94 -4.16 -4.38 -20.66
C ALA A 94 -3.06 -5.00 -21.57
N ASP A 95 -1.99 -4.26 -21.87
CA ASP A 95 -0.90 -4.60 -22.82
C ASP A 95 0.46 -4.94 -22.16
N GLY A 96 0.61 -4.87 -20.83
CA GLY A 96 1.70 -5.54 -20.12
C GLY A 96 3.15 -5.11 -20.44
N ARG A 97 3.41 -3.85 -20.81
CA ARG A 97 4.76 -3.40 -21.19
C ARG A 97 5.43 -2.56 -20.09
N GLN A 98 6.43 -3.12 -19.40
CA GLN A 98 7.26 -2.40 -18.43
C GLN A 98 8.14 -1.33 -19.11
N ASP A 99 7.89 -0.03 -18.87
CA ASP A 99 8.85 1.03 -19.21
C ASP A 99 9.94 1.10 -18.12
N ARG A 100 11.08 0.45 -18.38
CA ARG A 100 12.32 0.65 -17.60
C ARG A 100 12.94 1.99 -17.97
N ARG A 101 12.43 3.10 -17.43
CA ARG A 101 13.19 4.36 -17.41
C ARG A 101 13.11 5.02 -16.05
N HIS A 102 13.96 4.57 -15.14
CA HIS A 102 14.59 5.44 -14.15
C HIS A 102 15.93 4.83 -13.71
N THR A 103 16.98 5.12 -14.49
CA THR A 103 18.36 5.02 -14.01
C THR A 103 18.77 6.43 -13.60
N PRO A 104 19.09 6.70 -12.32
CA PRO A 104 19.69 7.98 -11.96
C PRO A 104 21.08 8.09 -12.60
N LYS A 105 21.32 9.18 -13.34
CA LYS A 105 22.63 9.50 -13.90
C LYS A 105 23.62 9.74 -12.76
N SER A 106 24.54 8.80 -12.56
CA SER A 106 25.82 9.08 -11.92
C SER A 106 26.85 9.36 -13.01
N GLN A 107 27.23 10.62 -13.21
CA GLN A 107 28.56 10.95 -13.68
C GLN A 107 29.07 12.14 -12.85
N GLY A 108 29.96 11.81 -11.93
CA GLY A 108 30.84 12.76 -11.26
C GLY A 108 32.04 13.11 -12.13
N SER A 109 32.53 14.32 -11.84
CA SER A 109 33.86 14.92 -12.00
C SER A 109 34.81 14.42 -13.09
#